data_AF-A0A816ESB5-F1
#
_entry.id   AF-A0A816ESB5-F1
#
_cell.length_a   1.000
_cell.length_b   1.000
_cell.length_c   1.000
_cell.angle_alpha   90.00
_cell.angle_beta   90.00
_cell.angle_gamma   90.00
#
_symmetry.space_group_name_H-M   'P 1'
#
loop_
_entity.id
_entity.type
_entity.pdbx_description
1 polymer ?
#
loop_
_entity_poly.entity_id
_entity_poly.type
_entity_poly.pdbx_seq_one_letter_code
_entity_poly.pdbx_strand_id
1 'polypeptide(L)'
;MLICLWSPMQRGTFDISTPGVHSCYHKTAPCVEFQQNLSHYYTIKPGTIDISLAARLNPSENDFTVIHSLSDYNTMNQITQTNFSIEINLPNQPRDECVLHVRYLSNNPLEDDHGTVFHQCSDIILTQTLINRKREDKEQEKPVE
;
A
#
# COMPACT_ATOMS: atom_id res chain seq x y z
N MET A 1 16.50 -10.69 4.90
CA MET A 1 15.18 -10.55 4.26
C MET A 1 15.07 -9.23 3.52
N LEU A 2 14.23 -9.15 2.48
CA LEU A 2 13.89 -7.92 1.75
C LEU A 2 12.39 -7.92 1.46
N ILE A 3 11.75 -6.75 1.57
CA ILE A 3 10.39 -6.52 1.06
C ILE A 3 10.50 -5.67 -0.20
N CYS A 4 9.79 -6.05 -1.25
CA CYS A 4 9.68 -5.29 -2.49
C CYS A 4 8.22 -4.90 -2.70
N LEU A 5 7.93 -3.60 -2.73
CA LEU A 5 6.57 -3.09 -3.00
C LEU A 5 6.42 -2.86 -4.51
N TRP A 6 5.48 -3.57 -5.12
CA TRP A 6 5.24 -3.59 -6.57
C TRP A 6 4.16 -2.60 -7.00
N SER A 7 3.07 -2.53 -6.25
CA SER A 7 1.96 -1.62 -6.53
C SER A 7 1.42 -1.06 -5.21
N PRO A 8 1.36 0.28 -5.05
CA PRO A 8 1.94 1.31 -5.92
C PRO A 8 3.49 1.26 -5.92
N MET A 9 4.12 1.73 -7.00
CA MET A 9 5.57 1.59 -7.20
C MET A 9 6.38 2.22 -6.05
N GLN A 10 7.33 1.47 -5.46
CA GLN A 10 8.19 1.97 -4.38
C GLN A 10 9.05 3.18 -4.80
N ARG A 11 9.47 4.01 -3.83
CA ARG A 11 10.47 5.07 -4.04
C ARG A 11 11.84 4.47 -4.40
N GLY A 12 12.46 4.98 -5.46
CA GLY A 12 13.79 4.54 -5.94
C GLY A 12 13.78 4.16 -7.42
N THR A 13 14.95 3.83 -7.99
CA THR A 13 15.06 3.39 -9.39
C THR A 13 14.42 2.01 -9.60
N PHE A 14 13.41 1.95 -10.46
CA PHE A 14 12.68 0.74 -10.88
C PHE A 14 12.34 0.85 -12.37
N ASP A 15 12.64 -0.20 -13.17
CA ASP A 15 12.52 -0.23 -14.64
C ASP A 15 11.09 -0.60 -15.09
N ILE A 16 10.51 0.23 -15.95
CA ILE A 16 9.11 0.24 -16.41
C ILE A 16 9.01 0.14 -17.93
N SER A 17 9.79 -0.74 -18.55
CA SER A 17 9.79 -0.96 -20.01
C SER A 17 8.42 -1.30 -20.64
N THR A 18 7.35 -1.48 -19.84
CA THR A 18 5.96 -1.59 -20.33
C THR A 18 5.00 -0.68 -19.56
N PRO A 19 4.03 -0.03 -20.23
CA PRO A 19 3.08 0.87 -19.58
C PRO A 19 2.12 0.14 -18.62
N GLY A 20 1.88 0.74 -17.46
CA GLY A 20 0.69 0.49 -16.64
C GLY A 20 -0.60 0.86 -17.40
N VAL A 21 -1.69 0.19 -17.02
CA VAL A 21 -3.01 0.17 -17.70
C VAL A 21 -3.51 1.56 -18.14
N HIS A 22 -4.07 1.65 -19.36
CA HIS A 22 -4.54 2.89 -20.02
C HIS A 22 -5.69 3.64 -19.32
N SER A 23 -6.28 3.09 -18.26
CA SER A 23 -7.35 3.73 -17.50
C SER A 23 -6.80 4.56 -16.35
N CYS A 24 -6.85 5.90 -16.46
CA CYS A 24 -6.40 6.86 -15.42
C CYS A 24 -7.21 6.84 -14.11
N TYR A 25 -8.12 5.89 -13.92
CA TYR A 25 -8.86 5.71 -12.68
C TYR A 25 -9.16 4.24 -12.44
N HIS A 26 -8.79 3.74 -11.26
CA HIS A 26 -9.18 2.42 -10.78
C HIS A 26 -10.63 2.46 -10.29
N LYS A 27 -11.48 1.58 -10.82
CA LYS A 27 -12.89 1.42 -10.39
C LYS A 27 -13.05 0.50 -9.18
N THR A 28 -12.00 -0.22 -8.83
CA THR A 28 -11.91 -1.16 -7.71
C THR A 28 -11.01 -0.58 -6.62
N ALA A 29 -11.17 -1.05 -5.38
CA ALA A 29 -10.23 -0.69 -4.31
C ALA A 29 -8.79 -0.99 -4.76
N PRO A 30 -7.81 -0.11 -4.48
CA PRO A 30 -6.44 -0.35 -4.87
C PRO A 30 -5.88 -1.54 -4.10
N CYS A 31 -5.21 -2.44 -4.81
CA CYS A 31 -4.45 -3.53 -4.21
C CYS A 31 -3.03 -3.05 -3.91
N VAL A 32 -2.56 -3.34 -2.71
CA VAL A 32 -1.15 -3.23 -2.36
C VAL A 32 -0.50 -4.58 -2.64
N GLU A 33 0.43 -4.58 -3.58
CA GLU A 33 1.14 -5.78 -3.99
C GLU A 33 2.59 -5.69 -3.57
N PHE A 34 3.05 -6.67 -2.79
CA PHE A 34 4.43 -6.72 -2.34
C PHE A 34 4.91 -8.16 -2.21
N GLN A 35 6.22 -8.32 -2.28
CA GLN A 35 6.89 -9.59 -2.14
C GLN A 35 7.78 -9.59 -0.91
N GLN A 36 7.65 -10.63 -0.09
CA GLN A 36 8.57 -10.94 0.99
C GLN A 36 9.55 -12.02 0.53
N ASN A 37 10.85 -11.69 0.56
CA ASN A 37 11.92 -12.63 0.21
C ASN A 37 12.71 -13.03 1.47
N LEU A 38 12.80 -14.34 1.74
CA LEU A 38 13.40 -14.94 2.94
C LEU A 38 12.67 -14.51 4.22
N SER A 39 11.45 -15.02 4.44
CA SER A 39 10.67 -14.71 5.65
C SER A 39 11.39 -15.14 6.92
N HIS A 40 11.62 -14.22 7.85
CA HIS A 40 12.24 -14.51 9.15
C HIS A 40 11.19 -14.84 10.22
N TYR A 41 10.21 -15.68 9.86
CA TYR A 41 9.11 -16.06 10.75
C TYR A 41 9.59 -16.61 12.10
N TYR A 42 9.06 -16.07 13.20
CA TYR A 42 9.36 -16.51 14.55
C TYR A 42 8.15 -17.18 15.22
N THR A 43 8.30 -18.46 15.56
CA THR A 43 7.20 -19.30 16.04
C THR A 43 6.65 -18.89 17.42
N ILE A 44 7.51 -18.39 18.31
CA ILE A 44 7.09 -18.01 19.67
C ILE A 44 6.33 -16.68 19.66
N LYS A 45 6.77 -15.73 18.83
CA LYS A 45 6.13 -14.42 18.66
C LYS A 45 6.17 -14.03 17.18
N PRO A 46 5.13 -14.40 16.41
CA PRO A 46 5.07 -14.07 14.99
C PRO A 46 5.17 -12.57 14.73
N GLY A 47 5.69 -12.24 13.55
CA GLY A 47 5.78 -10.87 13.08
C GLY A 47 4.42 -10.28 12.69
N THR A 48 4.46 -9.02 12.24
CA THR A 48 3.32 -8.32 11.66
C THR A 48 3.73 -7.58 10.40
N ILE A 49 2.82 -7.54 9.41
CA ILE A 49 2.96 -6.66 8.25
C ILE A 49 1.86 -5.60 8.33
N ASP A 50 2.24 -4.34 8.40
CA ASP A 50 1.34 -3.20 8.48
C ASP A 50 1.41 -2.40 7.17
N ILE A 51 0.24 -2.02 6.67
CA ILE A 51 0.11 -1.04 5.59
C ILE A 51 -0.42 0.23 6.24
N SER A 52 0.31 1.32 6.08
CA SER A 52 0.00 2.62 6.66
C SER A 52 0.07 3.72 5.62
N LEU A 53 -0.57 4.84 5.93
CA LEU A 53 -0.69 5.98 5.04
C LEU A 53 -0.33 7.26 5.81
N ALA A 54 0.46 8.12 5.18
CA ALA A 54 0.70 9.48 5.64
C ALA A 54 0.25 10.49 4.58
N ALA A 55 -0.37 11.59 5.01
CA ALA A 55 -0.94 12.61 4.12
C ALA A 55 0.04 13.76 3.82
N ARG A 56 1.32 13.44 3.59
CA ARG A 56 2.40 14.39 3.31
C ARG A 56 3.56 13.69 2.59
N LEU A 57 4.34 14.43 1.81
CA LEU A 57 5.48 13.88 1.05
C LEU A 57 6.65 13.43 1.93
N ASN A 58 6.94 14.11 3.04
CA ASN A 58 8.04 13.72 3.92
C ASN A 58 7.52 13.47 5.34
N PRO A 59 6.88 12.31 5.57
CA PRO A 59 6.37 11.94 6.88
C PRO A 59 7.48 11.48 7.83
N SER A 60 7.32 11.83 9.09
CA SER A 60 7.97 11.16 10.22
C SER A 60 7.18 9.90 10.61
N GLU A 61 7.76 9.01 11.42
CA GLU A 61 7.09 7.77 11.85
C GLU A 61 5.70 8.01 12.49
N ASN A 62 5.53 9.11 13.21
CA ASN A 62 4.28 9.47 13.88
C ASN A 62 3.20 9.98 12.92
N ASP A 63 3.54 10.32 11.67
CA ASP A 63 2.57 10.79 10.67
C ASP A 63 1.82 9.62 10.00
N PHE A 64 2.29 8.39 10.18
CA PHE A 64 1.70 7.20 9.55
C PHE A 64 0.50 6.68 10.34
N THR A 65 -0.63 6.52 9.65
CA THR A 65 -1.83 5.87 10.17
C THR A 65 -1.96 4.49 9.57
N VAL A 66 -2.01 3.44 10.39
CA VAL A 66 -2.20 2.06 9.93
C VAL A 66 -3.61 1.91 9.35
N ILE A 67 -3.70 1.51 8.08
CA ILE A 67 -4.95 1.29 7.36
C ILE A 67 -5.28 -0.20 7.21
N HIS A 68 -4.26 -1.06 7.24
CA HIS A 68 -4.42 -2.50 7.19
C HIS A 68 -3.26 -3.17 7.94
N SER A 69 -3.53 -4.32 8.57
CA SER A 69 -2.50 -5.10 9.25
C SER A 69 -2.81 -6.58 9.07
N LEU A 70 -1.77 -7.37 8.87
CA LEU A 70 -1.84 -8.82 8.72
C LEU A 70 -0.75 -9.46 9.59
N SER A 71 -1.08 -10.64 10.13
CA SER A 71 -0.11 -11.45 10.84
C SER A 71 0.91 -12.02 9.86
N ASP A 72 2.15 -12.18 10.34
CA ASP A 72 3.19 -12.82 9.54
C ASP A 72 2.81 -14.24 9.14
N TYR A 73 3.27 -14.64 7.96
CA TYR A 73 2.96 -15.92 7.36
C TYR A 73 4.15 -16.86 7.51
N ASN A 74 3.91 -18.04 8.10
CA ASN A 74 4.94 -19.06 8.25
C ASN A 74 5.19 -19.75 6.92
N THR A 75 6.23 -19.31 6.22
CA THR A 75 6.59 -19.88 4.92
C THR A 75 7.58 -21.05 5.00
N MET A 76 7.97 -21.47 6.22
CA MET A 76 8.96 -22.51 6.52
C MET A 76 10.38 -22.18 6.03
N ASN A 77 11.35 -22.29 6.95
CA ASN A 77 12.80 -22.30 6.69
C ASN A 77 13.42 -21.09 5.97
N GLN A 78 12.74 -19.94 5.87
CA GLN A 78 13.27 -18.74 5.21
C GLN A 78 13.65 -18.95 3.72
N ILE A 79 13.17 -19.99 3.04
CA ILE A 79 13.59 -20.34 1.66
C ILE A 79 12.63 -19.89 0.57
N THR A 80 11.50 -19.31 0.96
CA THR A 80 10.41 -19.00 0.04
C THR A 80 10.36 -17.52 -0.30
N GLN A 81 9.87 -17.25 -1.49
CA GLN A 81 9.42 -15.94 -1.93
C GLN A 81 7.89 -15.93 -1.89
N THR A 82 7.29 -15.02 -1.12
CA THR A 82 5.84 -14.94 -0.96
C THR A 82 5.31 -13.62 -1.48
N ASN A 83 4.33 -13.70 -2.37
CA ASN A 83 3.66 -12.53 -2.94
C ASN A 83 2.36 -12.30 -2.20
N PHE A 84 2.12 -11.06 -1.81
CA PHE A 84 0.89 -10.60 -1.19
C PHE A 84 0.18 -9.65 -2.14
N SER A 85 -1.14 -9.78 -2.23
CA SER A 85 -2.02 -8.81 -2.88
C SER A 85 -3.14 -8.51 -1.89
N ILE A 86 -3.12 -7.30 -1.35
CA ILE A 86 -4.00 -6.88 -0.25
C ILE A 86 -4.90 -5.76 -0.72
N GLU A 87 -6.21 -5.99 -0.69
CA GLU A 87 -7.19 -4.93 -0.94
C GLU A 87 -7.25 -3.99 0.29
N ILE A 88 -7.03 -2.70 0.06
CA ILE A 88 -7.05 -1.69 1.12
C ILE A 88 -8.16 -0.66 0.90
N ASN A 89 -8.70 -0.16 2.02
CA ASN A 89 -9.63 0.96 2.01
C ASN A 89 -8.86 2.26 2.23
N LEU A 90 -8.72 3.06 1.17
CA LEU A 90 -8.13 4.39 1.26
C LEU A 90 -9.16 5.43 1.71
N PRO A 91 -8.74 6.47 2.45
CA PRO A 91 -9.63 7.55 2.84
C PRO A 91 -10.12 8.30 1.60
N ASN A 92 -11.43 8.57 1.53
CA ASN A 92 -12.05 9.33 0.45
C ASN A 92 -11.83 10.85 0.61
N GLN A 93 -10.57 11.25 0.77
CA GLN A 93 -10.16 12.65 0.81
C GLN A 93 -9.11 12.87 -0.29
N PRO A 94 -9.37 13.78 -1.25
CA PRO A 94 -8.38 14.06 -2.28
C PRO A 94 -7.12 14.68 -1.66
N ARG A 95 -5.96 14.18 -2.09
CA ARG A 95 -4.63 14.60 -1.62
C ARG A 95 -3.61 14.44 -2.75
N ASP A 96 -2.87 15.50 -3.02
CA ASP A 96 -1.85 15.52 -4.08
C ASP A 96 -0.54 14.83 -3.65
N GLU A 97 -0.28 14.73 -2.34
CA GLU A 97 0.94 14.16 -1.79
C GLU A 97 0.63 13.24 -0.62
N CYS A 98 0.70 11.94 -0.85
CA CYS A 98 0.54 10.91 0.16
C CYS A 98 1.68 9.89 0.04
N VAL A 99 2.07 9.31 1.17
CA VAL A 99 3.02 8.21 1.23
C VAL A 99 2.33 6.97 1.77
N LEU A 100 2.29 5.93 0.97
CA LEU A 100 1.91 4.59 1.41
C LEU A 100 3.16 3.89 1.94
N HIS A 101 3.04 3.25 3.10
CA HIS A 101 4.15 2.59 3.77
C HIS A 101 3.77 1.17 4.16
N VAL A 102 4.55 0.21 3.67
CA VAL A 102 4.50 -1.19 4.10
C VAL A 102 5.63 -1.43 5.09
N ARG A 103 5.27 -1.88 6.28
CA ARG A 103 6.19 -2.23 7.35
C ARG A 103 6.10 -3.71 7.66
N TYR A 104 7.23 -4.38 7.77
CA TYR A 104 7.29 -5.71 8.39
C TYR A 104 8.12 -5.67 9.65
N LEU A 105 7.57 -6.23 10.71
CA LEU A 105 8.22 -6.45 11.99
C LEU A 105 8.35 -7.95 12.19
N SER A 106 9.57 -8.50 12.22
CA SER A 106 9.76 -9.96 12.36
C SER A 106 9.50 -10.48 13.77
N ASN A 107 9.73 -9.64 14.79
CA ASN A 107 9.73 -10.01 16.21
C ASN A 107 10.74 -11.13 16.57
N ASN A 108 11.67 -11.48 15.69
CA ASN A 108 12.65 -12.54 15.93
C ASN A 108 13.88 -11.98 16.68
N PRO A 109 14.07 -12.29 17.98
CA PRO A 109 15.18 -11.76 18.76
C PRO A 109 16.53 -12.40 18.40
N LEU A 110 16.52 -13.47 17.60
CA LEU A 110 17.70 -14.21 17.16
C LEU A 110 18.32 -13.65 15.89
N GLU A 111 17.68 -12.65 15.26
CA GLU A 111 18.32 -11.91 14.17
C GLU A 111 19.45 -11.04 14.72
N ASP A 112 20.47 -10.80 13.90
CA ASP A 112 21.68 -10.06 14.30
C ASP A 112 21.39 -8.63 14.79
N ASP A 113 20.22 -8.10 14.49
CA ASP A 113 19.72 -6.79 14.93
C ASP A 113 18.59 -6.86 15.99
N HIS A 114 18.32 -8.05 16.53
CA HIS A 114 17.35 -8.33 17.58
C HIS A 114 15.90 -7.94 17.25
N GLY A 115 15.52 -8.06 15.98
CA GLY A 115 14.16 -7.87 15.53
C GLY A 115 14.13 -6.86 14.39
N THR A 116 14.40 -7.33 13.19
CA THR A 116 14.47 -6.42 12.06
C THR A 116 13.10 -5.84 11.73
N VAL A 117 13.08 -4.52 11.52
CA VAL A 117 11.96 -3.80 10.92
C VAL A 117 12.32 -3.38 9.50
N PHE A 118 11.50 -3.77 8.54
CA PHE A 118 11.66 -3.41 7.13
C PHE A 118 10.60 -2.40 6.74
N HIS A 119 11.02 -1.37 6.02
CA HIS A 119 10.17 -0.28 5.57
C HIS A 119 10.25 -0.17 4.05
N GLN A 120 9.09 -0.12 3.39
CA GLN A 120 8.97 0.23 1.98
C GLN A 120 7.93 1.32 1.80
N CYS A 121 8.29 2.38 1.07
CA CYS A 121 7.45 3.55 0.88
C CYS A 121 7.15 3.76 -0.61
N SER A 122 5.95 4.20 -0.92
CA SER A 122 5.51 4.61 -2.26
C SER A 122 4.79 5.94 -2.21
N ASP A 123 5.05 6.79 -3.19
CA ASP A 123 4.35 8.06 -3.39
C ASP A 123 3.06 7.83 -4.16
N ILE A 124 1.94 8.30 -3.60
CA ILE A 124 0.63 8.18 -4.21
C ILE A 124 -0.14 9.49 -4.19
N ILE A 125 -1.04 9.61 -5.16
CA ILE A 125 -2.01 10.69 -5.25
C ILE A 125 -3.38 10.08 -4.97
N LEU A 126 -4.11 10.64 -4.00
CA LEU A 126 -5.50 10.29 -3.73
C LEU A 126 -6.39 11.21 -4.54
N THR A 127 -7.10 10.65 -5.52
CA THR A 127 -8.09 11.39 -6.30
C THR A 127 -9.49 11.05 -5.82
N GLN A 128 -10.37 12.06 -5.73
CA GLN A 128 -11.76 11.81 -5.37
C GLN A 128 -12.47 11.16 -6.55
N THR A 129 -13.16 10.05 -6.28
CA THR A 129 -13.96 9.36 -7.29
C THR A 129 -15.18 10.21 -7.68
N LEU A 130 -15.22 10.73 -8.91
CA LEU A 130 -16.31 11.56 -9.45
C LEU A 130 -17.59 10.75 -9.80
N ILE A 131 -17.99 9.76 -8.99
CA ILE A 131 -19.12 8.87 -9.36
C ILE A 131 -20.50 9.57 -9.33
N ASN A 132 -20.68 10.73 -8.69
CA ASN A 132 -22.02 11.31 -8.50
C ASN A 132 -22.32 12.69 -9.13
N ARG A 133 -21.43 13.30 -9.93
CA ARG A 133 -21.75 14.64 -10.50
C ARG A 133 -22.66 14.65 -11.74
N LYS A 134 -23.01 13.50 -12.34
CA LYS A 134 -23.83 13.46 -13.57
C LYS A 134 -25.35 13.45 -13.36
N ARG A 135 -25.86 13.60 -12.13
CA ARG A 135 -27.31 13.59 -11.88
C ARG A 135 -27.98 14.96 -11.78
N GLU A 136 -27.21 16.06 -11.65
CA GLU A 136 -27.80 17.39 -11.44
C GLU A 136 -27.91 18.23 -12.73
N ASP A 137 -27.22 17.87 -13.82
CA ASP A 137 -27.22 18.67 -15.06
C ASP A 137 -28.35 18.32 -16.06
N LYS A 138 -29.33 17.48 -15.69
CA LYS A 138 -30.42 17.05 -16.59
C LYS A 138 -31.82 17.60 -16.28
N GLU A 139 -31.97 18.48 -15.30
CA GLU A 139 -33.30 18.98 -14.90
C GLU A 139 -33.55 20.48 -15.18
N GLN A 140 -32.74 21.12 -16.02
CA GLN A 140 -32.94 22.50 -16.47
C GLN A 140 -32.89 22.63 -17.99
N GLU A 141 -33.79 21.94 -18.69
CA GLU A 141 -34.22 22.36 -20.03
C GLU A 141 -35.69 21.96 -20.21
N LYS A 142 -36.59 22.77 -19.64
CA LYS A 142 -37.98 22.84 -20.10
C LYS A 142 -38.12 24.07 -20.98
N PRO A 143 -38.65 23.95 -22.21
CA PRO A 143 -38.88 25.09 -23.09
C PRO A 143 -39.97 25.98 -22.49
N VAL A 144 -39.72 27.28 -22.53
CA VAL A 144 -40.72 28.32 -22.27
C VAL A 144 -41.62 28.37 -23.49
N GLU A 145 -42.92 28.12 -23.28
CA GLU A 145 -44.00 28.39 -24.24
C GLU A 145 -44.49 29.85 -24.09
#